data_AF-A0A2E6TRE7-F1
#
_entry.id   AF-A0A2E6TRE7-F1
#
_cell.length_a   1.000
_cell.length_b   1.000
_cell.length_c   1.000
_cell.angle_alpha   90.00
_cell.angle_beta   90.00
_cell.angle_gamma   90.00
#
_symmetry.space_group_name_H-M   'P 1'
#
loop_
_entity.id
_entity.type
_entity.pdbx_description
1 polymer ?
#
loop_
_entity_poly.entity_id
_entity_poly.type
_entity_poly.pdbx_seq_one_letter_code
_entity_poly.pdbx_strand_id
1 'polypeptide(L)'
;MVSAHAVEEPYEAYLRVANQVAEGDRLYFSKPIEALQQYLRAQQTLRTLRANHPTWNAKVVDGKLKYLSERVPPMMQQLGIPGTAVTPQGAPAAVPTVPTVGVAQLNRRIEALRNEKLELQHELAKIETEYTEKLREALKVRPRELEPGELAKAETANSKLREQMVYLESHYQKLDSEYKKVQAEMTRLEKDLATTKKENNELRAQVDGKKLKELAEENARLRRQAAQRDDLVKSLQEQIQKLERLLLNAP
;
A
#
# COMPACT_ATOMS: atom_id res chain seq x y z
N MET A 1 -8.19 -32.42 -62.25
CA MET A 1 -8.52 -32.69 -60.84
C MET A 1 -7.66 -33.86 -60.37
N VAL A 2 -6.60 -33.57 -59.61
CA VAL A 2 -5.88 -34.55 -58.79
C VAL A 2 -5.55 -33.83 -57.49
N SER A 3 -6.09 -34.34 -56.39
CA SER A 3 -5.94 -33.80 -55.05
C SER A 3 -4.48 -33.91 -54.62
N ALA A 4 -3.79 -32.77 -54.47
CA ALA A 4 -2.49 -32.72 -53.81
C ALA A 4 -2.72 -32.94 -52.31
N HIS A 5 -2.61 -34.19 -51.86
CA HIS A 5 -2.37 -34.46 -50.46
C HIS A 5 -1.07 -33.77 -50.09
N ALA A 6 -1.15 -32.72 -49.25
CA ALA A 6 0.02 -32.09 -48.68
C ALA A 6 0.79 -33.16 -47.90
N VAL A 7 1.86 -33.67 -48.52
CA VAL A 7 2.83 -34.52 -47.85
C VAL A 7 3.59 -33.58 -46.91
N GLU A 8 3.21 -33.60 -45.64
CA GLU A 8 3.95 -32.90 -44.59
C GLU A 8 5.43 -33.31 -44.68
N GLU A 9 6.33 -32.33 -44.69
CA GLU A 9 7.75 -32.64 -44.80
C GLU A 9 8.21 -33.49 -43.60
N PRO A 10 9.10 -34.49 -43.81
CA PRO A 10 9.53 -35.39 -42.74
C PRO A 10 10.07 -34.68 -41.49
N TYR A 11 10.68 -33.51 -41.70
CA TYR A 11 11.20 -32.65 -40.66
C TYR A 11 10.10 -32.03 -39.77
N GLU A 12 9.02 -31.51 -40.37
CA GLU A 12 7.90 -30.92 -39.63
C GLU A 12 7.17 -31.99 -38.80
N ALA A 13 6.95 -33.17 -39.39
CA ALA A 13 6.35 -34.30 -38.71
C ALA A 13 7.17 -34.73 -37.48
N TYR A 14 8.51 -34.68 -37.60
CA TYR A 14 9.41 -34.99 -36.50
C TYR A 14 9.45 -33.91 -35.42
N LEU A 15 9.42 -32.62 -35.78
CA LEU A 15 9.31 -31.53 -34.79
C LEU A 15 8.02 -31.65 -33.98
N ARG A 16 6.91 -32.00 -34.64
CA ARG A 16 5.64 -32.28 -33.97
C ARG A 16 5.77 -33.43 -32.97
N VAL A 17 6.43 -34.52 -33.36
CA VAL A 17 6.74 -35.62 -32.44
C VAL A 17 7.57 -35.14 -31.26
N ALA A 18 8.61 -34.34 -31.48
CA ALA A 18 9.47 -33.84 -30.41
C ALA A 18 8.67 -33.04 -29.36
N ASN A 19 7.76 -32.17 -29.82
CA ASN A 19 6.88 -31.41 -28.94
C ASN A 19 5.87 -32.30 -28.21
N GLN A 20 5.27 -33.28 -28.90
CA GLN A 20 4.35 -34.25 -28.28
C GLN A 20 5.03 -35.08 -27.19
N VAL A 21 6.27 -35.53 -27.42
CA VAL A 21 7.04 -36.27 -26.42
C VAL A 21 7.37 -35.38 -25.22
N ALA A 22 7.85 -34.15 -25.45
CA ALA A 22 8.17 -33.21 -24.37
C ALA A 22 6.94 -32.87 -23.52
N GLU A 23 5.77 -32.67 -24.15
CA GLU A 23 4.53 -32.42 -23.44
C GLU A 23 4.05 -33.67 -22.68
N GLY A 24 4.20 -34.85 -23.27
CA GLY A 24 3.96 -36.12 -22.57
C GLY A 24 4.84 -36.29 -21.33
N ASP A 25 6.13 -35.95 -21.43
CA ASP A 25 7.07 -36.02 -20.31
C ASP A 25 6.69 -35.01 -19.21
N ARG A 26 6.29 -33.80 -19.57
CA ARG A 26 5.82 -32.75 -18.63
C ARG A 26 4.56 -33.18 -17.88
N LEU A 27 3.64 -33.83 -18.58
CA LEU A 27 2.35 -34.26 -18.05
C LEU A 27 2.42 -35.64 -17.35
N TYR A 28 3.57 -36.32 -17.41
CA TYR A 28 3.73 -37.72 -16.99
C TYR A 28 3.20 -38.00 -15.57
N PHE A 29 3.52 -37.13 -14.61
CA PHE A 29 3.13 -37.30 -13.21
C PHE A 29 1.85 -36.55 -12.82
N SER A 30 1.58 -35.40 -13.45
CA SER A 30 0.46 -34.54 -13.09
C SER A 30 -0.85 -34.94 -13.77
N LYS A 31 -0.76 -35.46 -15.00
CA LYS A 31 -1.91 -35.81 -15.85
C LYS A 31 -1.61 -37.04 -16.71
N PRO A 32 -1.56 -38.24 -16.11
CA PRO A 32 -1.06 -39.44 -16.78
C PRO A 32 -1.90 -39.88 -17.99
N ILE A 33 -3.21 -39.61 -18.02
CA ILE A 33 -4.05 -39.93 -19.19
C ILE A 33 -3.70 -39.02 -20.38
N GLU A 34 -3.54 -37.71 -20.13
CA GLU A 34 -3.17 -36.75 -21.18
C GLU A 34 -1.75 -37.04 -21.71
N ALA A 35 -0.81 -37.37 -20.83
CA ALA A 35 0.54 -37.78 -21.22
C ALA A 35 0.55 -39.08 -22.06
N LEU A 36 -0.24 -40.09 -21.70
CA LEU A 36 -0.38 -41.31 -22.50
C LEU A 36 -0.91 -41.02 -23.90
N GLN A 37 -1.91 -40.13 -24.03
CA GLN A 37 -2.42 -39.71 -25.34
C GLN A 37 -1.35 -39.04 -26.20
N GLN A 38 -0.51 -38.18 -25.61
CA GLN A 38 0.59 -37.55 -26.33
C GLN A 38 1.62 -38.56 -26.82
N TYR A 39 1.99 -39.54 -25.99
CA TYR A 39 2.91 -40.61 -26.39
C TYR A 39 2.35 -41.51 -27.50
N LEU A 40 1.07 -41.87 -27.45
CA LEU A 40 0.43 -42.67 -28.50
C LEU A 40 0.36 -41.93 -29.84
N ARG A 41 0.05 -40.62 -29.81
CA ARG A 41 0.10 -39.76 -31.00
C ARG A 41 1.51 -39.67 -31.58
N ALA A 42 2.51 -39.45 -30.72
CA ALA A 42 3.92 -39.41 -31.13
C ALA A 42 4.36 -40.75 -31.75
N GLN A 43 3.95 -41.88 -31.17
CA GLN A 43 4.28 -43.21 -31.68
C GLN A 43 3.64 -43.47 -33.05
N GLN A 44 2.38 -43.05 -33.25
CA GLN A 44 1.70 -43.19 -34.54
C GLN A 44 2.38 -42.34 -35.62
N THR A 45 2.68 -41.08 -35.32
CA THR A 45 3.39 -40.19 -36.26
C THR A 45 4.76 -40.74 -36.64
N LEU A 46 5.53 -41.26 -35.69
CA LEU A 46 6.83 -41.89 -35.96
C LEU A 46 6.72 -43.15 -36.83
N ARG A 47 5.67 -43.97 -36.63
CA ARG A 47 5.42 -45.15 -37.47
C ARG A 47 5.09 -44.75 -38.91
N THR A 48 4.24 -43.73 -39.10
CA THR A 48 3.91 -43.19 -40.42
C THR A 48 5.14 -42.56 -41.08
N LEU A 49 5.94 -41.81 -40.32
CA LEU A 49 7.18 -41.21 -40.81
C LEU A 49 8.17 -42.27 -41.30
N ARG A 50 8.35 -43.36 -40.54
CA ARG A 50 9.21 -44.48 -40.93
C ARG A 50 8.69 -45.25 -42.15
N ALA A 51 7.37 -45.37 -42.30
CA ALA A 51 6.75 -46.05 -43.44
C ALA A 51 6.88 -45.23 -44.73
N ASN A 52 6.64 -43.92 -44.65
CA ASN A 52 6.66 -43.03 -45.81
C ASN A 52 8.07 -42.56 -46.18
N HIS A 53 8.98 -42.47 -45.19
CA HIS A 53 10.35 -42.00 -45.36
C HIS A 53 11.37 -42.89 -44.62
N PRO A 54 11.58 -44.16 -45.06
CA PRO A 54 12.40 -45.13 -44.31
C PRO A 54 13.87 -44.73 -44.13
N THR A 55 14.43 -43.94 -45.04
CA THR A 55 15.83 -43.50 -45.03
C THR A 55 16.05 -42.20 -44.26
N TRP A 56 14.98 -41.49 -43.89
CA TRP A 56 15.07 -40.20 -43.21
C TRP A 56 15.33 -40.40 -41.71
N ASN A 57 16.54 -40.06 -41.26
CA ASN A 57 16.95 -40.09 -39.85
C ASN A 57 16.55 -41.37 -39.08
N ALA A 58 16.66 -42.54 -39.73
CA ALA A 58 16.17 -43.83 -39.22
C ALA A 58 16.62 -44.11 -37.78
N LYS A 59 17.90 -43.88 -37.45
CA LYS A 59 18.46 -44.05 -36.10
C LYS A 59 17.74 -43.22 -35.04
N VAL A 60 17.35 -42.00 -35.38
CA VAL A 60 16.71 -41.06 -34.46
C VAL A 60 15.23 -41.41 -34.27
N VAL A 61 14.55 -41.77 -35.36
CA VAL A 61 13.17 -42.25 -35.36
C VAL A 61 13.04 -43.55 -34.55
N ASP A 62 13.94 -44.50 -34.78
CA ASP A 62 13.97 -45.77 -34.03
C ASP A 62 14.35 -45.56 -32.56
N GLY A 63 15.27 -44.64 -32.25
CA GLY A 63 15.59 -44.25 -30.88
C GLY A 63 14.39 -43.67 -30.12
N LYS A 64 13.61 -42.79 -30.76
CA LYS A 64 12.39 -42.24 -30.17
C LYS A 64 11.27 -43.28 -30.06
N LEU A 65 11.11 -44.15 -31.06
CA LEU A 65 10.16 -45.27 -30.98
C LEU A 65 10.50 -46.20 -29.82
N LYS A 66 11.80 -46.49 -29.61
CA LYS A 66 12.28 -47.27 -28.47
C LYS A 66 11.95 -46.59 -27.14
N TYR A 67 12.27 -45.30 -27.00
CA TYR A 67 11.91 -44.52 -25.81
C TYR A 67 10.42 -44.61 -25.48
N LEU A 68 9.56 -44.38 -26.48
CA LEU A 68 8.11 -44.47 -26.30
C LEU A 68 7.65 -45.90 -25.99
N SER A 69 8.28 -46.91 -26.58
CA SER A 69 7.96 -48.32 -26.29
C SER A 69 8.35 -48.75 -24.87
N GLU A 70 9.33 -48.09 -24.25
CA GLU A 70 9.71 -48.33 -22.85
C GLU A 70 8.83 -47.52 -21.89
N ARG A 71 8.37 -46.34 -22.30
CA ARG A 71 7.61 -45.40 -21.46
C ARG A 71 6.10 -45.68 -21.42
N VAL A 72 5.51 -46.12 -22.52
CA VAL A 72 4.06 -46.34 -22.65
C VAL A 72 3.56 -47.55 -21.84
N PRO A 73 4.21 -48.74 -21.86
CA PRO A 73 3.72 -49.91 -21.12
C PRO A 73 3.59 -49.73 -19.60
N PRO A 74 4.59 -49.19 -18.86
CA PRO A 74 4.43 -48.98 -17.42
C PRO A 74 3.33 -47.95 -17.12
N MET A 75 3.14 -46.98 -18.02
CA MET A 75 2.08 -45.97 -17.89
C MET A 75 0.68 -46.56 -18.12
N MET A 76 0.53 -47.44 -19.11
CA MET A 76 -0.72 -48.19 -19.32
C MET A 76 -1.03 -49.11 -18.14
N GLN A 77 -0.01 -49.77 -17.57
CA GLN A 77 -0.16 -50.60 -16.37
C GLN A 77 -0.58 -49.77 -15.15
N GLN A 78 0.05 -48.61 -14.92
CA GLN A 78 -0.33 -47.69 -13.85
C GLN A 78 -1.78 -47.20 -13.97
N LEU A 79 -2.29 -47.08 -15.20
CA LEU A 79 -3.65 -46.65 -15.51
C LEU A 79 -4.65 -47.82 -15.62
N GLY A 80 -4.23 -49.07 -15.38
CA GLY A 80 -5.11 -50.24 -15.47
C GLY A 80 -5.59 -50.58 -16.90
N ILE A 81 -4.91 -50.10 -17.93
CA ILE A 81 -5.25 -50.36 -19.34
C ILE A 81 -4.51 -51.62 -19.80
N PRO A 82 -5.21 -52.71 -20.21
CA PRO A 82 -4.53 -53.93 -20.67
C PRO A 82 -3.73 -53.64 -21.95
N GLY A 83 -2.40 -53.77 -21.85
CA GLY A 83 -1.49 -53.56 -22.98
C GLY A 83 -1.46 -54.75 -23.94
N THR A 84 -1.62 -54.49 -25.25
CA THR A 84 -1.26 -55.44 -26.30
C THR A 84 0.25 -55.45 -26.47
N ALA A 85 0.95 -56.34 -25.76
CA ALA A 85 2.37 -56.56 -25.98
C ALA A 85 2.60 -57.18 -27.37
N VAL A 86 3.32 -56.47 -28.23
CA VAL A 86 3.84 -57.01 -29.49
C VAL A 86 5.31 -57.35 -29.23
N THR A 87 5.65 -58.63 -29.15
CA THR A 87 7.03 -59.12 -29.03
C THR A 87 7.53 -59.61 -30.40
N PRO A 88 8.76 -59.30 -30.83
CA PRO A 88 9.31 -59.81 -32.08
C PRO A 88 9.72 -61.30 -31.96
N GLN A 89 9.17 -62.05 -32.90
CA GLN A 89 9.46 -63.39 -33.43
C GLN A 89 10.82 -64.06 -33.12
N GLY A 90 10.74 -65.31 -32.63
CA GLY A 90 11.82 -66.29 -32.56
C GLY A 90 11.35 -67.73 -32.33
N ALA A 91 10.92 -68.41 -33.40
CA ALA A 91 10.84 -69.88 -33.61
C ALA A 91 9.85 -70.73 -32.73
N PRO A 92 9.49 -71.98 -33.13
CA PRO A 92 8.09 -72.34 -33.39
C PRO A 92 7.48 -73.38 -32.42
N ALA A 93 6.16 -73.57 -32.58
CA ALA A 93 5.29 -74.62 -32.03
C ALA A 93 4.57 -74.31 -30.70
N ALA A 94 3.32 -73.85 -30.84
CA ALA A 94 2.12 -74.55 -30.35
C ALA A 94 0.92 -73.69 -30.80
N VAL A 95 -0.05 -74.29 -31.49
CA VAL A 95 -1.31 -73.62 -31.84
C VAL A 95 -2.07 -73.36 -30.54
N PRO A 96 -2.28 -72.11 -30.09
CA PRO A 96 -3.22 -71.85 -29.03
C PRO A 96 -4.59 -71.68 -29.71
N THR A 97 -5.57 -72.46 -29.29
CA THR A 97 -6.98 -72.19 -29.56
C THR A 97 -7.30 -70.80 -29.03
N VAL A 98 -7.31 -69.82 -29.92
CA VAL A 98 -7.79 -68.48 -29.64
C VAL A 98 -9.28 -68.61 -29.32
N PRO A 99 -9.76 -68.19 -28.13
CA PRO A 99 -11.20 -68.03 -27.94
C PRO A 99 -11.63 -66.94 -28.92
N THR A 100 -12.32 -67.33 -29.98
CA THR A 100 -12.95 -66.41 -30.92
C THR A 100 -14.06 -65.70 -30.17
N VAL A 101 -13.72 -64.56 -29.55
CA VAL A 101 -14.71 -63.59 -29.08
C VAL A 101 -15.51 -63.19 -30.31
N GLY A 102 -16.72 -63.75 -30.44
CA GLY A 102 -17.56 -63.51 -31.60
C GLY A 102 -17.84 -62.02 -31.78
N VAL A 103 -17.98 -61.57 -33.03
CA VAL A 103 -18.24 -60.17 -33.40
C VAL A 103 -19.38 -59.54 -32.57
N ALA A 104 -20.38 -60.33 -32.17
CA ALA A 104 -21.47 -59.90 -31.30
C ALA A 104 -21.03 -59.52 -29.87
N GLN A 105 -20.02 -60.18 -29.30
CA GLN A 105 -19.48 -59.87 -27.98
C GLN A 105 -18.55 -58.65 -28.01
N LEU A 106 -17.81 -58.47 -29.12
CA LEU A 106 -17.07 -57.23 -29.41
C LEU A 106 -18.01 -56.03 -29.55
N ASN A 107 -19.10 -56.17 -30.31
CA ASN A 107 -20.10 -55.10 -30.46
C ASN A 107 -20.75 -54.72 -29.13
N ARG A 108 -21.11 -55.69 -28.28
CA ARG A 108 -21.62 -55.39 -26.93
C ARG A 108 -20.61 -54.63 -26.07
N ARG A 109 -19.32 -54.95 -26.18
CA ARG A 109 -18.27 -54.26 -25.43
C ARG A 109 -18.01 -52.84 -25.97
N ILE A 110 -18.13 -52.64 -27.28
CA ILE A 110 -18.07 -51.32 -27.91
C ILE A 110 -19.23 -50.45 -27.44
N GLU A 111 -20.45 -50.98 -27.40
CA GLU A 111 -21.61 -50.26 -26.89
C GLU A 111 -21.48 -49.93 -25.40
N ALA A 112 -20.98 -50.87 -24.57
CA ALA A 112 -20.69 -50.60 -23.16
C ALA A 112 -19.67 -49.47 -22.98
N LEU A 113 -18.58 -49.47 -23.75
CA LEU A 113 -17.57 -48.40 -23.72
C LEU A 113 -18.09 -47.07 -24.24
N ARG A 114 -19.04 -47.08 -25.20
CA ARG A 114 -19.71 -45.85 -25.67
C ARG A 114 -20.59 -45.26 -24.58
N ASN A 115 -21.35 -46.10 -23.88
CA ASN A 115 -22.18 -45.67 -22.76
C ASN A 115 -21.33 -45.13 -21.61
N GLU A 116 -20.24 -45.82 -21.25
CA GLU A 116 -19.31 -45.36 -20.22
C GLU A 116 -18.65 -44.03 -20.59
N LYS A 117 -18.25 -43.84 -21.86
CA LYS A 117 -17.75 -42.56 -22.35
C LYS A 117 -18.80 -41.46 -22.21
N LEU A 118 -20.06 -41.75 -22.51
CA LEU A 118 -21.16 -40.79 -22.42
C LEU A 118 -21.41 -40.38 -20.96
N GLU A 119 -21.41 -41.37 -20.06
CA GLU A 119 -21.55 -41.18 -18.61
C GLU A 119 -20.41 -40.30 -18.07
N LEU A 120 -19.15 -40.62 -18.41
CA LEU A 120 -17.99 -39.82 -18.03
C LEU A 120 -18.05 -38.39 -18.58
N GLN A 121 -18.57 -38.20 -19.79
CA GLN A 121 -18.78 -36.86 -20.36
C GLN A 121 -19.83 -36.07 -19.59
N HIS A 122 -20.91 -36.72 -19.16
CA HIS A 122 -21.92 -36.10 -18.31
C HIS A 122 -21.37 -35.75 -16.92
N GLU A 123 -20.58 -36.63 -16.31
CA GLU A 123 -19.91 -36.35 -15.03
C GLU A 123 -18.93 -35.19 -15.14
N LEU A 124 -18.13 -35.13 -16.22
CA LEU A 124 -17.20 -34.03 -16.45
C LEU A 124 -17.93 -32.68 -16.57
N ALA A 125 -19.02 -32.64 -17.34
CA ALA A 125 -19.85 -31.44 -17.45
C ALA A 125 -20.47 -31.03 -16.10
N LYS A 126 -20.88 -32.00 -15.29
CA LYS A 126 -21.38 -31.74 -13.94
C LYS A 126 -20.29 -31.18 -13.02
N ILE A 127 -19.09 -31.73 -13.06
CA ILE A 127 -17.96 -31.24 -12.27
C ILE A 127 -17.55 -29.83 -12.72
N GLU A 128 -17.52 -29.56 -14.02
CA GLU A 128 -17.22 -28.23 -14.57
C GLU A 128 -18.24 -27.21 -14.09
N THR A 129 -19.54 -27.53 -14.18
CA THR A 129 -20.60 -26.64 -13.69
C THR A 129 -20.49 -26.41 -12.18
N GLU A 130 -20.33 -27.46 -11.38
CA GLU A 130 -20.12 -27.32 -9.93
C GLU A 130 -18.87 -26.51 -9.58
N TYR A 131 -17.77 -26.68 -10.32
CA TYR A 131 -16.55 -25.92 -10.14
C TYR A 131 -16.75 -24.44 -10.50
N THR A 132 -17.44 -24.14 -11.60
CA THR A 132 -17.77 -22.76 -11.97
C THR A 132 -18.66 -22.07 -10.95
N GLU A 133 -19.65 -22.77 -10.39
CA GLU A 133 -20.50 -22.23 -9.33
C GLU A 133 -19.74 -22.04 -8.01
N LYS A 134 -18.88 -22.99 -7.61
CA LYS A 134 -18.00 -22.83 -6.45
C LYS A 134 -17.03 -21.66 -6.62
N LEU A 135 -16.48 -21.47 -7.81
CA LEU A 135 -15.63 -20.33 -8.13
C LEU A 135 -16.42 -19.03 -8.06
N ARG A 136 -17.63 -19.00 -8.62
CA ARG A 136 -18.52 -17.84 -8.56
C ARG A 136 -18.89 -17.48 -7.13
N GLU A 137 -19.23 -18.48 -6.31
CA GLU A 137 -19.56 -18.28 -4.90
C GLU A 137 -18.33 -17.81 -4.10
N ALA A 138 -17.15 -18.42 -4.31
CA ALA A 138 -15.91 -17.99 -3.68
C ALA A 138 -15.52 -16.55 -4.05
N LEU A 139 -15.78 -16.13 -5.29
CA LEU A 139 -15.58 -14.75 -5.73
C LEU A 139 -16.60 -13.79 -5.13
N LYS A 140 -17.82 -14.25 -4.84
CA LYS A 140 -18.90 -13.45 -4.26
C LYS A 140 -18.76 -13.27 -2.73
N VAL A 141 -18.13 -14.23 -2.06
CA VAL A 141 -17.80 -14.17 -0.62
C VAL A 141 -16.51 -13.38 -0.37
N ARG A 142 -15.84 -12.88 -1.42
CA ARG A 142 -14.62 -12.07 -1.25
C ARG A 142 -14.97 -10.84 -0.40
N PRO A 143 -14.25 -10.60 0.72
CA PRO A 143 -14.51 -9.46 1.59
C PRO A 143 -14.45 -8.15 0.80
N ARG A 144 -15.40 -7.24 1.06
CA ARG A 144 -15.48 -5.95 0.35
C ARG A 144 -14.20 -5.12 0.52
N GLU A 145 -13.41 -5.35 1.57
CA GLU A 145 -12.12 -4.69 1.79
C GLU A 145 -11.04 -5.11 0.76
N LEU A 146 -11.23 -6.21 0.04
CA LEU A 146 -10.32 -6.71 -1.02
C LEU A 146 -10.81 -6.35 -2.44
N GLU A 147 -11.91 -5.62 -2.56
CA GLU A 147 -12.36 -5.03 -3.83
C GLU A 147 -11.39 -3.92 -4.23
N PRO A 148 -10.79 -3.95 -5.44
CA PRO A 148 -9.84 -2.92 -5.89
C PRO A 148 -10.41 -1.48 -5.79
N GLY A 149 -11.73 -1.31 -5.95
CA GLY A 149 -12.40 -0.03 -5.82
C GLY A 149 -12.50 0.50 -4.39
N GLU A 150 -12.72 -0.37 -3.40
CA GLU A 150 -12.76 0.03 -1.98
C GLU A 150 -11.36 0.34 -1.46
N LEU A 151 -10.35 -0.42 -1.89
CA LEU A 151 -8.95 -0.11 -1.60
C LEU A 151 -8.55 1.26 -2.18
N ALA A 152 -8.87 1.54 -3.44
CA ALA A 152 -8.58 2.84 -4.06
C ALA A 152 -9.26 4.02 -3.33
N LYS A 153 -10.49 3.83 -2.84
CA LYS A 153 -11.18 4.83 -2.00
C LYS A 153 -10.47 5.02 -0.66
N ALA A 154 -10.06 3.93 -0.01
CA ALA A 154 -9.34 3.99 1.26
C ALA A 154 -7.96 4.64 1.12
N GLU A 155 -7.25 4.39 0.02
CA GLU A 155 -5.98 5.05 -0.32
C GLU A 155 -6.17 6.54 -0.57
N THR A 156 -7.21 6.92 -1.32
CA THR A 156 -7.56 8.32 -1.57
C THR A 156 -7.89 9.05 -0.27
N ALA A 157 -8.70 8.43 0.60
CA ALA A 157 -9.03 8.96 1.91
C ALA A 157 -7.78 9.12 2.80
N ASN A 158 -6.88 8.14 2.78
CA ASN A 158 -5.60 8.21 3.49
C ASN A 158 -4.71 9.34 2.96
N SER A 159 -4.63 9.53 1.64
CA SER A 159 -3.86 10.63 1.05
C SER A 159 -4.40 11.98 1.52
N LYS A 160 -5.72 12.15 1.46
CA LYS A 160 -6.38 13.38 1.93
C LYS A 160 -6.16 13.64 3.42
N LEU A 161 -6.25 12.60 4.25
CA LEU A 161 -5.95 12.73 5.68
C LEU A 161 -4.49 13.13 5.93
N ARG A 162 -3.54 12.56 5.20
CA ARG A 162 -2.13 12.93 5.29
C ARG A 162 -1.88 14.39 4.89
N GLU A 163 -2.50 14.85 3.80
CA GLU A 163 -2.42 16.26 3.38
C GLU A 163 -3.00 17.19 4.45
N GLN A 164 -4.14 16.83 5.04
CA GLN A 164 -4.74 17.58 6.15
C GLN A 164 -3.83 17.60 7.38
N MET A 165 -3.19 16.49 7.75
CA MET A 165 -2.25 16.42 8.86
C MET A 165 -1.07 17.37 8.64
N VAL A 166 -0.45 17.34 7.46
CA VAL A 166 0.67 18.23 7.11
C VAL A 166 0.26 19.70 7.15
N TYR A 167 -0.93 20.02 6.60
CA TYR A 167 -1.47 21.38 6.67
C TYR A 167 -1.68 21.83 8.11
N LEU A 168 -2.29 20.98 8.94
CA LEU A 168 -2.60 21.30 10.33
C LEU A 168 -1.32 21.49 11.15
N GLU A 169 -0.33 20.62 10.95
CA GLU A 169 0.98 20.72 11.60
C GLU A 169 1.70 22.02 11.23
N SER A 170 1.71 22.40 9.95
CA SER A 170 2.25 23.69 9.50
C SER A 170 1.50 24.87 10.13
N HIS A 171 0.17 24.78 10.22
CA HIS A 171 -0.65 25.82 10.84
C HIS A 171 -0.35 25.95 12.34
N TYR A 172 -0.23 24.83 13.07
CA TYR A 172 0.15 24.84 14.48
C TYR A 172 1.54 25.42 14.71
N GLN A 173 2.52 25.09 13.85
CA GLN A 173 3.87 25.67 13.95
C GLN A 173 3.85 27.20 13.78
N LYS A 174 3.06 27.70 12.82
CA LYS A 174 2.88 29.15 12.64
C LYS A 174 2.25 29.78 13.88
N LEU A 175 1.17 29.19 14.38
CA LEU A 175 0.46 29.69 15.56
C LEU A 175 1.35 29.69 16.81
N ASP A 176 2.15 28.64 17.02
CA ASP A 176 3.13 28.57 18.11
C ASP A 176 4.20 29.66 17.99
N SER A 177 4.67 29.94 16.77
CA SER A 177 5.63 31.03 16.53
C SER A 177 5.04 32.41 16.81
N GLU A 178 3.76 32.63 16.45
CA GLU A 178 3.06 33.87 16.73
C GLU A 178 2.78 34.04 18.22
N TYR A 179 2.35 32.97 18.89
CA TYR A 179 2.15 32.96 20.34
C TYR A 179 3.43 33.33 21.09
N LYS A 180 4.58 32.76 20.70
CA LYS A 180 5.89 33.10 21.28
C LYS A 180 6.27 34.57 21.07
N LYS A 181 5.99 35.13 19.89
CA LYS A 181 6.23 36.56 19.60
C LYS A 181 5.37 37.45 20.48
N VAL A 182 4.06 37.17 20.55
CA VAL A 182 3.13 37.93 21.39
C VAL A 182 3.51 37.85 22.86
N GLN A 183 3.91 36.67 23.35
CA GLN A 183 4.36 36.51 24.73
C GLN A 183 5.63 37.32 25.03
N ALA A 184 6.58 37.36 24.10
CA ALA A 184 7.79 38.17 24.22
C ALA A 184 7.48 39.68 24.20
N GLU A 185 6.57 40.11 23.33
CA GLU A 185 6.10 41.51 23.27
C GLU A 185 5.36 41.91 24.54
N MET A 186 4.49 41.03 25.07
CA MET A 186 3.79 41.26 26.33
C MET A 186 4.76 41.42 27.50
N THR A 187 5.75 40.53 27.61
CA THR A 187 6.80 40.62 28.64
C THR A 187 7.60 41.93 28.52
N ARG A 188 7.88 42.37 27.29
CA ARG A 188 8.56 43.64 27.03
C ARG A 188 7.69 44.83 27.45
N LEU A 189 6.42 44.84 27.06
CA LEU A 189 5.47 45.90 27.42
C LEU A 189 5.26 46.00 28.94
N GLU A 190 5.22 44.87 29.65
CA GLU A 190 5.15 44.85 31.12
C GLU A 190 6.37 45.53 31.76
N LYS A 191 7.57 45.24 31.23
CA LYS A 191 8.81 45.88 31.69
C LYS A 191 8.83 47.38 31.39
N ASP A 192 8.41 47.76 30.19
CA ASP A 192 8.35 49.17 29.78
C ASP A 192 7.34 49.92 30.66
N LEU A 193 6.17 49.34 30.91
CA LEU A 193 5.15 49.90 31.80
C LEU A 193 5.64 50.05 33.24
N ALA A 194 6.38 49.07 33.77
CA ALA A 194 7.01 49.16 35.09
C ALA A 194 8.04 50.30 35.15
N THR A 195 8.84 50.46 34.09
CA THR A 195 9.85 51.52 33.98
C THR A 195 9.18 52.90 33.93
N THR A 196 8.19 53.09 33.06
CA THR A 196 7.42 54.34 32.97
C THR A 196 6.71 54.68 34.27
N LYS A 197 6.16 53.70 34.99
CA LYS A 197 5.57 53.92 36.32
C LYS A 197 6.61 54.43 37.32
N LYS A 198 7.80 53.85 37.32
CA LYS A 198 8.91 54.28 38.19
C LYS A 198 9.34 55.71 37.87
N GLU A 199 9.56 56.04 36.60
CA GLU A 199 9.91 57.38 36.15
C GLU A 199 8.82 58.41 36.52
N ASN A 200 7.55 58.07 36.36
CA ASN A 200 6.44 58.95 36.75
C ASN A 200 6.45 59.24 38.26
N ASN A 201 6.70 58.22 39.09
CA ASN A 201 6.79 58.39 40.53
C ASN A 201 7.99 59.25 40.93
N GLU A 202 9.15 59.07 40.29
CA GLU A 202 10.34 59.90 40.52
C GLU A 202 10.10 61.36 40.13
N LEU A 203 9.47 61.61 38.98
CA LEU A 203 9.09 62.95 38.54
C LEU A 203 8.10 63.60 39.52
N ARG A 204 7.10 62.87 39.99
CA ARG A 204 6.17 63.36 41.02
C ARG A 204 6.89 63.76 42.30
N ALA A 205 7.79 62.91 42.80
CA ALA A 205 8.59 63.21 43.98
C ALA A 205 9.47 64.45 43.79
N GLN A 206 10.05 64.65 42.60
CA GLN A 206 10.81 65.86 42.29
C GLN A 206 9.93 67.11 42.27
N VAL A 207 8.74 67.04 41.66
CA VAL A 207 7.79 68.17 41.63
C VAL A 207 7.34 68.53 43.04
N ASP A 208 6.98 67.54 43.86
CA ASP A 208 6.58 67.75 45.25
C ASP A 208 7.73 68.35 46.07
N GLY A 209 8.96 67.86 45.87
CA GLY A 209 10.16 68.39 46.51
C GLY A 209 10.47 69.85 46.13
N LYS A 210 10.30 70.22 44.85
CA LYS A 210 10.44 71.62 44.40
C LYS A 210 9.39 72.51 45.04
N LYS A 211 8.12 72.09 45.06
CA LYS A 211 7.02 72.82 45.68
C LYS A 211 7.23 73.03 47.19
N LEU A 212 7.76 72.01 47.89
CA LEU A 212 8.12 72.14 49.31
C LEU A 212 9.22 73.18 49.54
N LYS A 213 10.24 73.24 48.67
CA LYS A 213 11.29 74.26 48.74
C LYS A 213 10.73 75.67 48.51
N GLU A 214 9.92 75.85 47.48
CA GLU A 214 9.25 77.12 47.18
C GLU A 214 8.40 77.60 48.38
N LEU A 215 7.59 76.71 48.97
CA LEU A 215 6.80 77.04 50.16
C LEU A 215 7.66 77.36 51.39
N ALA A 216 8.81 76.70 51.55
CA ALA A 216 9.73 76.98 52.65
C ALA A 216 10.40 78.36 52.49
N GLU A 217 10.82 78.70 51.27
CA GLU A 217 11.39 80.01 50.93
C GLU A 217 10.37 81.14 51.12
N GLU A 218 9.13 80.94 50.66
CA GLU A 218 8.04 81.89 50.85
C GLU A 218 7.71 82.09 52.34
N ASN A 219 7.59 81.00 53.11
CA ASN A 219 7.38 81.10 54.56
C ASN A 219 8.52 81.85 55.27
N ALA A 220 9.77 81.60 54.89
CA ALA A 220 10.91 82.31 55.45
C ALA A 220 10.85 83.81 55.11
N ARG A 221 10.47 84.17 53.88
CA ARG A 221 10.27 85.56 53.46
C ARG A 221 9.15 86.23 54.25
N LEU A 222 8.00 85.57 54.41
CA LEU A 222 6.87 86.09 55.18
C LEU A 222 7.24 86.30 56.66
N ARG A 223 7.99 85.38 57.26
CA ARG A 223 8.49 85.54 58.64
C ARG A 223 9.42 86.75 58.78
N ARG A 224 10.31 86.98 57.81
CA ARG A 224 11.17 88.18 57.80
C ARG A 224 10.34 89.46 57.68
N GLN A 225 9.34 89.48 56.80
CA GLN A 225 8.43 90.62 56.66
C GLN A 225 7.62 90.87 57.94
N ALA A 226 7.15 89.81 58.61
CA ALA A 226 6.45 89.92 59.89
C ALA A 226 7.37 90.53 60.96
N ALA A 227 8.60 90.04 61.11
CA ALA A 227 9.57 90.59 62.06
C ALA A 227 9.88 92.07 61.79
N GLN A 228 10.09 92.44 60.52
CA GLN A 228 10.31 93.85 60.14
C GLN A 228 9.11 94.75 60.48
N ARG A 229 7.88 94.24 60.31
CA ARG A 229 6.67 94.96 60.70
C ARG A 229 6.57 95.11 62.21
N ASP A 230 6.88 94.05 62.97
CA ASP A 230 6.88 94.10 64.44
C ASP A 230 7.92 95.11 64.96
N ASP A 231 9.11 95.16 64.38
CA ASP A 231 10.15 96.13 64.71
C ASP A 231 9.71 97.56 64.38
N LEU A 232 9.05 97.77 63.23
CA LEU A 232 8.48 99.07 62.85
C LEU A 232 7.38 99.49 63.83
N VAL A 233 6.48 98.57 64.20
CA VAL A 233 5.40 98.83 65.16
C VAL A 233 5.99 99.24 66.52
N LYS A 234 7.01 98.53 67.02
CA LYS A 234 7.71 98.90 68.25
C LYS A 234 8.33 100.28 68.16
N SER A 235 9.03 100.58 67.07
CA SER A 235 9.65 101.90 66.86
C SER A 235 8.60 103.02 66.82
N LEU A 236 7.48 102.81 66.14
CA LEU A 236 6.37 103.78 66.11
C LEU A 236 5.73 103.94 67.49
N GLN A 237 5.56 102.86 68.27
CA GLN A 237 5.06 102.92 69.65
C GLN A 237 6.00 103.74 70.54
N GLU A 238 7.31 103.51 70.46
CA GLU A 238 8.32 104.29 71.19
C GLU A 238 8.27 105.78 70.81
N GLN A 239 8.09 106.10 69.52
CA GLN A 239 7.93 107.47 69.05
C GLN A 239 6.65 108.13 69.57
N ILE A 240 5.51 107.42 69.54
CA ILE A 240 4.23 107.90 70.08
C ILE A 240 4.38 108.20 71.57
N GLN A 241 4.94 107.27 72.36
CA GLN A 241 5.17 107.49 73.79
C GLN A 241 6.07 108.71 74.06
N LYS A 242 7.09 108.93 73.23
CA LYS A 242 7.95 110.10 73.33
C LYS A 242 7.19 111.39 73.05
N LEU A 243 6.35 111.42 72.02
CA LEU A 243 5.50 112.57 71.68
C LEU A 243 4.45 112.85 72.78
N GLU A 244 3.81 111.82 73.32
CA GLU A 244 2.86 111.94 74.44
C GLU A 244 3.51 112.59 75.67
N ARG A 245 4.74 112.18 76.02
CA ARG A 245 5.50 112.81 77.12
C ARG A 245 5.86 114.27 76.86
N LEU A 246 6.13 114.64 75.61
CA LEU A 246 6.43 116.03 75.23
C LEU A 246 5.17 116.90 75.30
N LEU A 247 4.01 116.38 74.89
CA LEU A 247 2.72 117.08 74.99
C LEU A 247 2.26 117.25 76.45
N LEU A 248 2.50 116.27 77.33
CA LEU A 248 2.17 116.38 78.76
C LEU A 248 3.07 117.38 79.52
N ASN A 249 4.26 117.70 79.01
CA ASN A 249 5.25 118.59 79.65
C ASN A 249 5.37 119.96 78.96
N ALA A 250 4.50 120.28 78.01
CA ALA A 250 4.41 121.62 77.42
C ALA A 250 3.56 122.52 78.36
N PRO A 251 4.05 123.72 78.74
CA PRO A 251 3.38 124.63 79.68
C PRO A 251 2.11 125.27 79.12
#